data_AF-A0A850QY10-F1
#
_entry.id   AF-A0A850QY10-F1
#
_cell.length_a   1.000
_cell.length_b   1.000
_cell.length_c   1.000
_cell.angle_alpha   90.00
_cell.angle_beta   90.00
_cell.angle_gamma   90.00
#
_symmetry.space_group_name_H-M   'P 1'
#
loop_
_entity.id
_entity.type
_entity.pdbx_description
1 polymer ?
#
loop_
_entity_poly.entity_id
_entity_poly.type
_entity_poly.pdbx_seq_one_letter_code
_entity_poly.pdbx_strand_id
1 'polypeptide(L)'
;LEVTLPYSGDIFSVPDNLHIIGTMNTADRSLAMMDTALRRRFDFVEMMPKPELFKNRKIRNIDLTKLLTTLNNRIEVLYDREHTLGHAFLFPVYNEQDEDKAFQLLKAAFKNKIIPLLEEYFFDDWNKIRLVLGDNQKEEALCFVTKQEASYESLFGTNHGLNLYEDAKVTFQLASFDGDDSVWDQPEAYIAIYTKG
;
A
#
# COMPACT_ATOMS: atom_id res chain seq x y z
N LEU A 1 35.75 -25.62 8.11
CA LEU A 1 35.34 -26.48 6.97
C LEU A 1 35.94 -25.85 5.73
N GLU A 2 36.73 -26.62 4.97
CA GLU A 2 37.41 -26.13 3.77
C GLU A 2 36.85 -26.89 2.56
N VAL A 3 36.75 -26.21 1.42
CA VAL A 3 36.22 -26.77 0.18
C VAL A 3 37.18 -26.45 -0.97
N THR A 4 37.26 -27.36 -1.95
CA THR A 4 38.02 -27.10 -3.19
C THR A 4 37.13 -26.40 -4.21
N LEU A 5 37.57 -25.25 -4.73
CA LEU A 5 36.83 -24.50 -5.74
C LEU A 5 36.85 -25.26 -7.08
N PRO A 6 35.69 -25.41 -7.77
CA PRO A 6 35.59 -26.26 -8.95
C PRO A 6 36.33 -25.71 -10.18
N TYR A 7 36.55 -24.39 -10.24
CA TYR A 7 37.17 -23.74 -11.39
C TYR A 7 38.68 -23.57 -11.24
N SER A 8 39.15 -23.13 -10.07
CA SER A 8 40.59 -22.89 -9.84
C SER A 8 41.32 -24.09 -9.23
N GLY A 9 40.59 -24.97 -8.52
CA GLY A 9 41.20 -26.05 -7.73
C GLY A 9 41.78 -25.59 -6.40
N ASP A 10 41.64 -24.30 -6.06
CA ASP A 10 42.15 -23.77 -4.79
C ASP A 10 41.31 -24.25 -3.60
N ILE A 11 41.96 -24.33 -2.43
CA ILE A 11 41.27 -24.57 -1.16
C ILE A 11 40.71 -23.22 -0.66
N PHE A 12 39.43 -23.21 -0.33
CA PHE A 12 38.70 -22.05 0.17
C PHE A 12 37.97 -22.37 1.47
N SER A 13 37.94 -21.40 2.38
CA SER A 13 37.14 -21.44 3.60
C SER A 13 36.57 -20.06 3.88
N VAL A 14 35.42 -20.02 4.56
CA VAL A 14 34.82 -18.77 5.04
C VAL A 14 35.46 -18.43 6.39
N PRO A 15 36.10 -17.26 6.54
CA PRO A 15 36.78 -16.92 7.78
C PRO A 15 35.77 -16.49 8.86
N ASP A 16 36.11 -16.74 10.13
CA ASP A 16 35.21 -16.51 11.27
C ASP A 16 34.87 -15.01 11.50
N ASN A 17 35.66 -14.10 10.93
CA ASN A 17 35.44 -12.66 11.01
C ASN A 17 34.58 -12.10 9.86
N LEU A 18 34.04 -12.95 8.98
CA LEU A 18 33.13 -12.53 7.92
C LEU A 18 31.68 -12.56 8.43
N HIS A 19 31.01 -11.40 8.36
CA HIS A 19 29.57 -11.29 8.60
C HIS A 19 28.83 -11.03 7.29
N ILE A 20 27.73 -11.75 7.06
CA ILE A 20 26.85 -11.56 5.91
C ILE A 20 25.50 -11.05 6.41
N ILE A 21 25.10 -9.87 5.96
CA ILE A 21 23.80 -9.26 6.25
C ILE A 21 23.05 -9.13 4.94
N GLY A 22 21.94 -9.85 4.82
CA GLY A 22 21.02 -9.76 3.69
C GLY A 22 19.76 -8.99 4.06
N THR A 23 19.22 -8.25 3.10
CA THR A 23 17.86 -7.67 3.19
C THR A 23 16.95 -8.42 2.22
N MET A 24 15.76 -8.79 2.67
CA MET A 24 14.77 -9.48 1.85
C MET A 24 13.49 -8.65 1.83
N ASN A 25 12.91 -8.45 0.64
CA ASN A 25 11.54 -7.98 0.52
C ASN A 25 10.61 -9.19 0.60
N THR A 26 9.82 -9.29 1.66
CA THR A 26 8.96 -10.45 1.92
C THR A 26 7.63 -10.40 1.16
N ALA A 27 7.25 -9.25 0.61
CA ALA A 27 6.09 -9.13 -0.29
C ALA A 27 6.32 -9.86 -1.63
N ASP A 28 7.58 -10.01 -2.05
CA ASP A 28 7.91 -10.66 -3.32
C ASP A 28 7.92 -12.19 -3.19
N ARG A 29 6.81 -12.81 -3.60
CA ARG A 29 6.63 -14.27 -3.56
C ARG A 29 7.49 -15.03 -4.56
N SER A 30 8.11 -14.36 -5.55
CA SER A 30 8.99 -15.03 -6.53
C SER A 30 10.26 -15.61 -5.89
N LEU A 31 10.65 -15.10 -4.71
CA LEU A 31 11.85 -15.50 -3.98
C LEU A 31 11.62 -16.65 -2.98
N ALA A 32 10.36 -17.03 -2.72
CA ALA A 32 10.01 -17.99 -1.67
C ALA A 32 10.54 -19.41 -1.88
N MET A 33 10.80 -19.84 -3.13
CA MET A 33 11.27 -21.20 -3.43
C MET A 33 12.79 -21.40 -3.33
N MET A 34 13.62 -20.34 -3.36
CA MET A 34 15.09 -20.45 -3.18
C MET A 34 15.51 -20.74 -1.72
N ASP A 35 14.55 -20.70 -0.79
CA ASP A 35 14.79 -20.18 0.54
C ASP A 35 15.08 -21.27 1.59
N THR A 36 14.71 -22.53 1.38
CA THR A 36 14.78 -23.56 2.44
C THR A 36 16.20 -23.85 2.93
N ALA A 37 17.21 -23.76 2.05
CA ALA A 37 18.61 -23.95 2.41
C ALA A 37 19.20 -22.70 3.10
N LEU A 38 18.83 -21.51 2.63
CA LEU A 38 19.26 -20.23 3.22
C LEU A 38 18.61 -20.03 4.60
N ARG A 39 17.34 -20.40 4.77
CA ARG A 39 16.61 -20.39 6.05
C ARG A 39 17.28 -21.16 7.17
N ARG A 40 18.11 -22.15 6.85
CA ARG A 40 18.89 -22.94 7.83
C ARG A 40 20.27 -22.34 8.14
N ARG A 41 20.71 -21.32 7.40
CA ARG A 41 22.05 -20.73 7.48
C ARG A 41 22.06 -19.30 8.00
N PHE A 42 20.91 -18.64 8.02
CA PHE A 42 20.75 -17.26 8.47
C PHE A 42 19.79 -17.19 9.65
N ASP A 43 20.05 -16.25 10.56
CA ASP A 43 19.08 -15.78 11.54
C ASP A 43 18.18 -14.73 10.86
N PHE A 44 16.87 -14.92 10.94
CA PHE A 44 15.90 -14.02 10.32
C PHE A 44 15.38 -13.03 11.36
N VAL A 45 15.70 -11.76 11.15
CA VAL A 45 15.17 -10.65 11.95
C VAL A 45 14.17 -9.89 11.10
N GLU A 46 12.91 -9.96 11.50
CA GLU A 46 11.83 -9.31 10.78
C GLU A 46 11.75 -7.81 11.08
N MET A 47 11.53 -7.02 10.02
CA MET A 47 11.49 -5.56 10.09
C MET A 47 10.11 -5.03 9.69
N MET A 48 9.13 -5.21 10.58
CA MET A 48 7.76 -4.71 10.37
C MET A 48 7.71 -3.17 10.27
N PRO A 49 6.72 -2.60 9.56
CA PRO A 49 6.46 -1.16 9.60
C PRO A 49 6.21 -0.67 11.03
N LYS A 50 6.73 0.54 11.36
CA LYS A 50 6.69 1.13 12.70
C LYS A 50 6.01 2.50 12.71
N PRO A 51 4.66 2.59 12.66
CA PRO A 51 3.93 3.85 12.72
C PRO A 51 4.23 4.71 13.96
N GLU A 52 4.68 4.09 15.05
CA GLU A 52 5.07 4.76 16.29
C GLU A 52 6.28 5.71 16.10
N LEU A 53 7.08 5.53 15.05
CA LEU A 53 8.20 6.42 14.72
C LEU A 53 7.73 7.85 14.38
N PHE A 54 6.47 8.02 13.96
CA PHE A 54 5.91 9.35 13.71
C PHE A 54 5.55 10.11 14.98
N LYS A 55 5.58 9.47 16.16
CA LYS A 55 5.31 10.10 17.47
C LYS A 55 4.00 10.90 17.51
N ASN A 56 2.95 10.43 16.84
CA ASN A 56 1.66 11.12 16.68
C ASN A 56 1.78 12.53 16.07
N ARG A 57 2.79 12.76 15.21
CA ARG A 57 2.93 14.00 14.44
C ARG A 57 1.65 14.22 13.62
N LYS A 58 1.13 15.44 13.68
CA LYS A 58 -0.02 15.89 12.91
C LYS A 58 0.39 16.88 11.82
N ILE A 59 -0.32 16.84 10.69
CA ILE A 59 -0.21 17.82 9.61
C ILE A 59 -1.63 18.18 9.21
N ARG A 60 -2.02 19.46 9.32
CA ARG A 60 -3.42 19.87 9.11
C ARG A 60 -4.42 18.96 9.85
N ASN A 61 -4.12 18.64 11.11
CA ASN A 61 -4.86 17.71 11.98
C ASN A 61 -4.84 16.21 11.60
N ILE A 62 -4.21 15.83 10.49
CA ILE A 62 -4.04 14.43 10.08
C ILE A 62 -2.95 13.77 10.92
N ASP A 63 -3.30 12.73 11.67
CA ASP A 63 -2.39 11.96 12.52
C ASP A 63 -1.72 10.85 11.71
N LEU A 64 -0.41 11.00 11.42
CA LEU A 64 0.33 10.06 10.58
C LEU A 64 0.45 8.66 11.20
N THR A 65 0.54 8.58 12.54
CA THR A 65 0.58 7.30 13.25
C THR A 65 -0.74 6.56 13.05
N LYS A 66 -1.87 7.22 13.34
CA LYS A 66 -3.20 6.60 13.16
C LYS A 66 -3.51 6.25 11.71
N LEU A 67 -3.10 7.11 10.78
CA LEU A 67 -3.29 6.89 9.36
C LEU A 67 -2.60 5.61 8.89
N LEU A 68 -1.28 5.50 9.12
CA LEU A 68 -0.53 4.32 8.68
C LEU A 68 -0.99 3.04 9.41
N THR A 69 -1.22 3.11 10.72
CA THR A 69 -1.75 1.96 11.48
C THR A 69 -3.08 1.48 10.93
N THR A 70 -4.01 2.39 10.61
CA THR A 70 -5.33 2.02 10.11
C THR A 70 -5.26 1.41 8.71
N LEU A 71 -4.45 1.99 7.82
CA LEU A 71 -4.22 1.43 6.49
C LEU A 71 -3.62 0.02 6.58
N ASN A 72 -2.57 -0.16 7.38
CA ASN A 72 -1.90 -1.45 7.54
C ASN A 72 -2.80 -2.51 8.14
N ASN A 73 -3.60 -2.18 9.16
CA ASN A 73 -4.56 -3.13 9.73
C ASN A 73 -5.59 -3.61 8.70
N ARG A 74 -6.06 -2.72 7.80
CA ARG A 74 -7.02 -3.08 6.76
C ARG A 74 -6.38 -3.91 5.64
N ILE A 75 -5.15 -3.55 5.23
CA ILE A 75 -4.39 -4.29 4.23
C ILE A 75 -4.08 -5.70 4.74
N GLU A 76 -3.64 -5.84 5.99
CA GLU A 76 -3.31 -7.13 6.59
C GLU A 76 -4.51 -8.09 6.61
N VAL A 77 -5.71 -7.58 6.90
CA VAL A 77 -6.94 -8.38 6.90
C VAL A 77 -7.39 -8.75 5.48
N LEU A 78 -7.24 -7.86 4.52
CA LEU A 78 -7.71 -8.05 3.14
C LEU A 78 -6.71 -8.79 2.25
N TYR A 79 -5.43 -8.82 2.63
CA TYR A 79 -4.35 -9.39 1.85
C TYR A 79 -3.49 -10.31 2.71
N ASP A 80 -2.43 -9.79 3.32
CA ASP A 80 -1.62 -10.46 4.35
C ASP A 80 -0.70 -9.43 5.04
N ARG A 81 0.01 -9.91 6.06
CA ARG A 81 0.94 -9.12 6.87
C ARG A 81 2.18 -8.61 6.12
N GLU A 82 2.64 -9.34 5.10
CA GLU A 82 3.85 -9.04 4.34
C GLU A 82 3.67 -7.87 3.37
N HIS A 83 2.41 -7.53 3.06
CA HIS A 83 2.04 -6.43 2.15
C HIS A 83 1.66 -5.14 2.88
N THR A 84 1.98 -5.04 4.17
CA THR A 84 1.74 -3.79 4.92
C THR A 84 2.65 -2.65 4.42
N LEU A 85 2.14 -1.41 4.47
CA LEU A 85 2.86 -0.23 4.00
C LEU A 85 4.01 0.13 4.96
N GLY A 86 5.21 0.27 4.40
CA GLY A 86 6.39 0.75 5.12
C GLY A 86 6.28 2.21 5.55
N HIS A 87 6.76 2.54 6.75
CA HIS A 87 6.78 3.92 7.27
C HIS A 87 7.61 4.89 6.40
N ALA A 88 8.52 4.37 5.58
CA ALA A 88 9.29 5.16 4.61
C ALA A 88 8.41 5.93 3.61
N PHE A 89 7.19 5.48 3.31
CA PHE A 89 6.27 6.20 2.42
C PHE A 89 5.91 7.59 2.96
N LEU A 90 5.83 7.75 4.29
CA LEU A 90 5.42 9.00 4.95
C LEU A 90 6.59 9.70 5.67
N PHE A 91 7.82 9.19 5.59
CA PHE A 91 9.00 9.88 6.13
C PHE A 91 9.27 11.26 5.50
N PRO A 92 9.10 11.47 4.18
CA PRO A 92 9.20 12.82 3.61
C PRO A 92 8.21 13.80 4.25
N VAL A 93 6.98 13.35 4.45
CA VAL A 93 5.88 14.08 5.10
C VAL A 93 6.23 14.37 6.56
N TYR A 94 6.78 13.39 7.28
CA TYR A 94 7.20 13.50 8.68
C TYR A 94 8.47 14.34 8.90
N ASN A 95 9.29 14.59 7.88
CA ASN A 95 10.53 15.38 8.04
C ASN A 95 10.37 16.84 7.62
N GLU A 96 9.41 17.14 6.75
CA GLU A 96 9.12 18.51 6.29
C GLU A 96 8.58 19.36 7.44
N GLN A 97 9.02 20.60 7.63
CA GLN A 97 8.56 21.45 8.73
C GLN A 97 7.37 22.33 8.33
N ASP A 98 7.28 22.67 7.06
CA ASP A 98 6.21 23.47 6.48
C ASP A 98 4.95 22.60 6.30
N GLU A 99 3.84 22.99 6.94
CA GLU A 99 2.60 22.19 6.91
C GLU A 99 2.00 22.05 5.50
N ASP A 100 2.11 23.10 4.67
CA ASP A 100 1.55 23.08 3.32
C ASP A 100 2.36 22.16 2.42
N LYS A 101 3.69 22.25 2.48
CA LYS A 101 4.58 21.32 1.77
C LYS A 101 4.42 19.89 2.28
N ALA A 102 4.28 19.69 3.59
CA ALA A 102 4.08 18.36 4.16
C ALA A 102 2.75 17.75 3.68
N PHE A 103 1.69 18.54 3.58
CA PHE A 103 0.42 18.09 3.02
C PHE A 103 0.52 17.76 1.53
N GLN A 104 1.23 18.57 0.75
CA GLN A 104 1.50 18.25 -0.67
C GLN A 104 2.32 16.97 -0.83
N LEU A 105 3.30 16.72 0.04
CA LEU A 105 4.05 15.47 0.08
C LEU A 105 3.15 14.27 0.45
N LEU A 106 2.16 14.46 1.32
CA LEU A 106 1.19 13.42 1.68
C LEU A 106 0.31 13.07 0.47
N LYS A 107 -0.24 14.08 -0.20
CA LYS A 107 -1.00 13.91 -1.44
C LYS A 107 -0.16 13.19 -2.51
N ALA A 108 1.09 13.59 -2.69
CA ALA A 108 2.03 12.95 -3.62
C ALA A 108 2.35 11.50 -3.23
N ALA A 109 2.44 11.19 -1.93
CA ALA A 109 2.64 9.82 -1.45
C ALA A 109 1.43 8.94 -1.79
N PHE A 110 0.20 9.45 -1.66
CA PHE A 110 -0.99 8.73 -2.12
C PHE A 110 -1.03 8.54 -3.63
N LYS A 111 -0.85 9.63 -4.40
CA LYS A 111 -0.90 9.62 -5.87
C LYS A 111 0.11 8.68 -6.51
N ASN A 112 1.36 8.77 -6.08
CA ASN A 112 2.48 8.16 -6.81
C ASN A 112 2.95 6.83 -6.21
N LYS A 113 2.50 6.49 -5.00
CA LYS A 113 3.03 5.32 -4.28
C LYS A 113 1.93 4.46 -3.66
N ILE A 114 1.11 5.00 -2.78
CA ILE A 114 0.15 4.20 -2.01
C ILE A 114 -0.96 3.67 -2.93
N ILE A 115 -1.62 4.52 -3.71
CA ILE A 115 -2.71 4.06 -4.60
C ILE A 115 -2.22 3.07 -5.65
N PRO A 116 -1.14 3.35 -6.42
CA PRO A 116 -0.61 2.37 -7.38
C PRO A 116 -0.22 1.03 -6.74
N LEU A 117 0.31 1.05 -5.51
CA LEU A 117 0.67 -0.17 -4.79
C LEU A 117 -0.58 -0.97 -4.36
N LEU A 118 -1.66 -0.30 -3.96
CA LEU A 118 -2.92 -0.96 -3.65
C LEU A 118 -3.59 -1.53 -4.90
N GLU A 119 -3.51 -0.85 -6.05
CA GLU A 119 -3.94 -1.38 -7.36
C GLU A 119 -3.22 -2.69 -7.69
N GLU A 120 -1.89 -2.72 -7.52
CA GLU A 120 -1.08 -3.93 -7.72
C GLU A 120 -1.46 -5.05 -6.74
N TYR A 121 -1.55 -4.75 -5.44
CA TYR A 121 -1.88 -5.73 -4.41
C TYR A 121 -3.25 -6.36 -4.64
N PHE A 122 -4.24 -5.55 -5.00
CA PHE A 122 -5.62 -6.02 -5.14
C PHE A 122 -6.01 -6.38 -6.58
N PHE A 123 -5.07 -6.40 -7.53
CA PHE A 123 -5.34 -6.70 -8.95
C PHE A 123 -6.50 -5.86 -9.50
N ASP A 124 -6.46 -4.55 -9.28
CA ASP A 124 -7.52 -3.59 -9.65
C ASP A 124 -8.89 -3.84 -9.00
N ASP A 125 -8.98 -4.59 -7.90
CA ASP A 125 -10.20 -4.70 -7.08
C ASP A 125 -10.43 -3.41 -6.27
N TRP A 126 -11.02 -2.43 -6.96
CA TRP A 126 -11.35 -1.12 -6.43
C TRP A 126 -12.29 -1.14 -5.23
N ASN A 127 -13.07 -2.20 -5.05
CA ASN A 127 -13.89 -2.35 -3.84
C ASN A 127 -13.00 -2.60 -2.62
N LYS A 128 -11.95 -3.43 -2.73
CA LYS A 128 -10.98 -3.60 -1.63
C LYS A 128 -10.19 -2.32 -1.36
N ILE A 129 -9.77 -1.61 -2.41
CA ILE A 129 -9.09 -0.30 -2.26
C ILE A 129 -9.99 0.68 -1.48
N ARG A 130 -11.27 0.75 -1.85
CA ARG A 130 -12.29 1.56 -1.15
C ARG A 130 -12.40 1.18 0.33
N LEU A 131 -12.39 -0.11 0.66
CA LEU A 131 -12.41 -0.60 2.05
C LEU A 131 -11.15 -0.21 2.82
N VAL A 132 -9.96 -0.30 2.20
CA VAL A 132 -8.68 0.14 2.81
C VAL A 132 -8.72 1.64 3.12
N LEU A 133 -9.21 2.45 2.19
CA LEU A 133 -9.36 3.90 2.36
C LEU A 133 -10.51 4.28 3.30
N GLY A 134 -11.34 3.32 3.70
CA GLY A 134 -12.48 3.53 4.60
C GLY A 134 -13.64 4.26 3.95
N ASP A 135 -13.65 4.43 2.63
CA ASP A 135 -14.66 5.15 1.86
C ASP A 135 -16.05 4.49 1.93
N ASN A 136 -16.16 3.27 2.49
CA ASN A 136 -17.43 2.65 2.85
C ASN A 136 -18.08 3.20 4.12
N GLN A 137 -17.36 4.03 4.89
CA GLN A 137 -17.79 4.60 6.17
C GLN A 137 -17.76 6.13 6.15
N LYS A 138 -17.41 6.75 5.02
CA LYS A 138 -17.32 8.19 4.86
C LYS A 138 -18.60 8.75 4.26
N GLU A 139 -18.80 10.05 4.46
CA GLU A 139 -19.70 10.83 3.63
C GLU A 139 -19.22 10.81 2.17
N GLU A 140 -20.15 10.86 1.23
CA GLU A 140 -19.86 10.75 -0.20
C GLU A 140 -18.86 11.82 -0.68
N ALA A 141 -18.95 13.03 -0.12
CA ALA A 141 -18.05 14.15 -0.42
C ALA A 141 -16.58 13.90 0.01
N LEU A 142 -16.34 12.97 0.95
CA LEU A 142 -15.01 12.65 1.48
C LEU A 142 -14.45 11.34 0.91
N CYS A 143 -15.16 10.69 -0.01
CA CYS A 143 -14.74 9.44 -0.62
C CYS A 143 -13.67 9.69 -1.70
N PHE A 144 -12.56 8.96 -1.63
CA PHE A 144 -11.55 8.97 -2.69
C PHE A 144 -11.96 8.11 -3.88
N VAL A 145 -12.67 7.00 -3.62
CA VAL A 145 -13.19 6.07 -4.61
C VAL A 145 -14.71 6.03 -4.50
N THR A 146 -15.39 6.55 -5.52
CA THR A 146 -16.86 6.56 -5.59
C THR A 146 -17.38 5.35 -6.35
N LYS A 147 -18.54 4.86 -5.92
CA LYS A 147 -19.24 3.74 -6.57
C LYS A 147 -20.18 4.33 -7.62
N GLN A 148 -20.15 3.79 -8.84
CA GLN A 148 -21.07 4.14 -9.91
C GLN A 148 -21.79 2.89 -10.39
N GLU A 149 -23.04 3.07 -10.81
CA GLU A 149 -23.84 2.00 -11.40
C GLU A 149 -24.09 2.35 -12.86
N ALA A 150 -23.60 1.47 -13.74
CA ALA A 150 -23.60 1.66 -15.17
C ALA A 150 -24.60 0.69 -15.80
N SER A 151 -25.76 1.19 -16.21
CA SER A 151 -26.76 0.38 -16.92
C SER A 151 -26.24 -0.02 -18.30
N TYR A 152 -26.28 -1.32 -18.62
CA TYR A 152 -25.81 -1.85 -19.90
C TYR A 152 -26.61 -1.30 -21.07
N GLU A 153 -27.94 -1.21 -20.92
CA GLU A 153 -28.80 -0.64 -21.94
C GLU A 153 -28.50 0.84 -22.18
N SER A 154 -28.27 1.62 -21.12
CA SER A 154 -27.96 3.05 -21.27
C SER A 154 -26.63 3.30 -22.00
N LEU A 155 -25.64 2.41 -21.82
CA LEU A 155 -24.30 2.57 -22.39
C LEU A 155 -24.18 1.98 -23.80
N PHE A 156 -24.82 0.84 -24.04
CA PHE A 156 -24.61 0.04 -25.26
C PHE A 156 -25.89 -0.11 -26.10
N GLY A 157 -27.03 0.40 -25.63
CA GLY A 157 -28.35 0.26 -26.27
C GLY A 157 -29.00 -1.12 -26.03
N THR A 158 -30.26 -1.28 -26.45
CA THR A 158 -31.07 -2.50 -26.22
C THR A 158 -30.60 -3.74 -26.98
N ASN A 159 -29.77 -3.57 -28.02
CA ASN A 159 -29.26 -4.68 -28.84
C ASN A 159 -27.79 -5.00 -28.53
N HIS A 160 -27.39 -4.86 -27.25
CA HIS A 160 -25.99 -5.03 -26.83
C HIS A 160 -25.51 -6.50 -26.83
N GLY A 161 -26.42 -7.48 -26.87
CA GLY A 161 -26.07 -8.91 -27.01
C GLY A 161 -25.28 -9.52 -25.85
N LEU A 162 -25.29 -8.88 -24.67
CA LEU A 162 -24.63 -9.38 -23.46
C LEU A 162 -25.61 -10.32 -22.73
N ASN A 163 -25.21 -11.57 -22.50
CA ASN A 163 -25.96 -12.52 -21.68
C ASN A 163 -25.46 -12.43 -20.24
N LEU A 164 -25.93 -11.43 -19.50
CA LEU A 164 -25.57 -11.19 -18.10
C LEU A 164 -26.79 -11.37 -17.20
N TYR A 165 -26.57 -11.79 -15.96
CA TYR A 165 -27.64 -11.94 -14.96
C TYR A 165 -28.08 -10.59 -14.35
N GLU A 166 -27.28 -9.55 -14.50
CA GLU A 166 -27.50 -8.21 -13.95
C GLU A 166 -27.68 -7.21 -15.10
N ASP A 167 -28.58 -6.24 -14.93
CA ASP A 167 -28.87 -5.20 -15.94
C ASP A 167 -27.91 -4.00 -15.88
N ALA A 168 -27.08 -3.95 -14.84
CA ALA A 168 -26.09 -2.91 -14.61
C ALA A 168 -24.80 -3.48 -14.03
N LYS A 169 -23.69 -2.80 -14.30
CA LYS A 169 -22.39 -3.09 -13.68
C LYS A 169 -22.09 -2.05 -12.61
N VAL A 170 -21.63 -2.50 -11.45
CA VAL A 170 -20.95 -1.61 -10.51
C VAL A 170 -19.54 -1.33 -11.02
N THR A 171 -19.24 -0.07 -11.23
CA THR A 171 -17.89 0.43 -11.50
C THR A 171 -17.44 1.35 -10.37
N PHE A 172 -16.14 1.58 -10.29
CA PHE A 172 -15.55 2.48 -9.30
C PHE A 172 -14.75 3.55 -10.03
N GLN A 173 -14.77 4.75 -9.49
CA GLN A 173 -14.00 5.87 -10.03
C GLN A 173 -13.16 6.49 -8.93
N LEU A 174 -11.85 6.56 -9.17
CA LEU A 174 -10.93 7.31 -8.34
C LEU A 174 -11.11 8.81 -8.60
N ALA A 175 -11.25 9.60 -7.54
CA ALA A 175 -11.31 11.04 -7.63
C ALA A 175 -10.01 11.61 -8.24
N SER A 176 -10.14 12.60 -9.13
CA SER A 176 -8.98 13.28 -9.73
C SER A 176 -8.13 13.92 -8.64
N PHE A 177 -6.82 13.70 -8.69
CA PHE A 177 -5.86 14.41 -7.84
C PHE A 177 -5.69 15.88 -8.23
N ASP A 178 -6.13 16.27 -9.42
CA ASP A 178 -5.94 17.60 -9.98
C ASP A 178 -7.30 18.31 -10.09
N GLY A 179 -7.39 19.58 -9.66
CA GLY A 179 -8.59 20.43 -9.68
C GLY A 179 -8.85 21.17 -8.35
N ASP A 180 -9.54 22.32 -8.42
CA ASP A 180 -9.76 23.21 -7.25
C ASP A 180 -10.62 22.59 -6.13
N ASP A 181 -11.43 21.57 -6.46
CA ASP A 181 -12.33 20.88 -5.52
C ASP A 181 -11.95 19.40 -5.32
N SER A 182 -10.69 19.03 -5.55
CA SER A 182 -10.26 17.66 -5.35
C SER A 182 -10.41 17.25 -3.87
N VAL A 183 -11.06 16.11 -3.62
CA VAL A 183 -11.14 15.50 -2.29
C VAL A 183 -9.75 15.22 -1.70
N TRP A 184 -8.73 15.07 -2.55
CA TRP A 184 -7.33 14.91 -2.16
C TRP A 184 -6.70 16.18 -1.58
N ASP A 185 -7.33 17.34 -1.77
CA ASP A 185 -6.91 18.60 -1.16
C ASP A 185 -7.64 18.89 0.17
N GLN A 186 -8.55 18.01 0.60
CA GLN A 186 -9.31 18.11 1.86
C GLN A 186 -8.67 17.25 2.96
N PRO A 187 -8.11 17.85 4.03
CA PRO A 187 -7.55 17.10 5.16
C PRO A 187 -8.56 16.16 5.83
N GLU A 188 -9.84 16.53 5.83
CA GLU A 188 -10.96 15.78 6.40
C GLU A 188 -11.10 14.40 5.76
N ALA A 189 -10.84 14.28 4.46
CA ALA A 189 -10.92 13.00 3.75
C ALA A 189 -9.86 11.99 4.23
N TYR A 190 -8.68 12.48 4.63
CA TYR A 190 -7.61 11.67 5.23
C TYR A 190 -7.91 11.32 6.69
N ILE A 191 -8.46 12.27 7.45
CA ILE A 191 -8.88 12.03 8.85
C ILE A 191 -9.96 10.95 8.89
N ALA A 192 -10.91 11.03 7.97
CA ALA A 192 -12.01 10.07 7.81
C ALA A 192 -11.54 8.63 7.50
N ILE A 193 -10.27 8.42 7.13
CA ILE A 193 -9.71 7.06 6.99
C ILE A 193 -9.72 6.35 8.36
N TYR A 194 -9.41 7.05 9.45
CA TYR A 194 -9.22 6.47 10.80
C TYR A 194 -10.22 6.95 11.85
N THR A 195 -11.05 7.95 11.57
CA THR A 195 -12.20 8.30 12.40
C THR A 195 -13.41 7.52 11.89
N LYS A 196 -13.96 6.61 12.71
CA LYS A 196 -15.21 5.93 12.38
C LYS A 196 -16.31 6.97 12.20
N GLY A 197 -17.03 6.91 11.08
CA GLY A 197 -18.36 7.53 10.93
C GLY A 197 -19.37 6.90 11.87
#